data_AF-A0A9X7HAM9-F1
#
_entry.id   AF-A0A9X7HAM9-F1
#
_cell.length_a   1.000
_cell.length_b   1.000
_cell.length_c   1.000
_cell.angle_alpha   90.00
_cell.angle_beta   90.00
_cell.angle_gamma   90.00
#
_symmetry.space_group_name_H-M   'P 1'
#
loop_
_entity.id
_entity.type
_entity.pdbx_description
1 polymer ?
#
loop_
_entity_poly.entity_id
_entity_poly.type
_entity_poly.pdbx_seq_one_letter_code
_entity_poly.pdbx_strand_id
1 'polypeptide(L)'
;MINQKIKYTLLFLLCFVFICYKFLMPTLQMNGNNQKNILATIHSVTNGAKTIDIIKILDIGNDRFVAYLQNNTPSYIHFKKDNIGNYKFLNAEFGSNYESDINNENKINSNLQDFALPIKYKNDKPLPLKILVITNHFNTVSKLSVRLVNATGSTEKVEIKVGKPTAKIITMYKATNAFSLEKRYFDEHGKQID
;
A
#
# COMPACT_ATOMS: atom_id res chain seq x y z
N MET A 1 -11.66 53.79 21.47
CA MET A 1 -10.43 53.72 20.64
C MET A 1 -9.53 52.63 21.19
N ILE A 2 -9.31 51.53 20.48
CA ILE A 2 -8.43 50.44 20.96
C ILE A 2 -6.99 50.96 20.99
N ASN A 3 -6.32 50.82 22.14
CA ASN A 3 -4.94 51.25 22.37
C ASN A 3 -4.00 50.64 21.31
N GLN A 4 -3.09 51.44 20.74
CA GLN A 4 -2.16 50.97 19.69
C GLN A 4 -1.31 49.78 20.15
N LYS A 5 -0.91 49.73 21.42
CA LYS A 5 -0.18 48.58 21.98
C LYS A 5 -0.99 47.28 21.89
N ILE A 6 -2.28 47.35 22.20
CA ILE A 6 -3.20 46.20 22.13
C ILE A 6 -3.36 45.73 20.68
N LYS A 7 -3.40 46.65 19.70
CA LYS A 7 -3.47 46.29 18.27
C LYS A 7 -2.23 45.51 17.81
N TYR A 8 -1.03 45.96 18.18
CA TYR A 8 0.20 45.25 17.83
C TYR A 8 0.31 43.89 18.51
N THR A 9 -0.11 43.77 19.77
CA THR A 9 -0.15 42.49 20.47
C THR A 9 -1.11 41.51 19.80
N LEU A 10 -2.30 41.96 19.39
CA LEU A 10 -3.27 41.13 18.66
C LEU A 10 -2.73 40.67 17.31
N LEU A 11 -2.08 41.56 16.56
CA LEU A 11 -1.46 41.23 15.28
C LEU A 11 -0.35 40.19 15.45
N PHE A 12 0.51 40.36 16.45
CA PHE A 12 1.56 39.40 16.77
C PHE A 12 0.98 38.03 17.14
N LEU A 13 -0.06 37.99 17.99
CA LEU A 13 -0.71 36.74 18.38
C LEU A 13 -1.32 36.01 17.18
N LEU A 14 -1.95 36.76 16.27
CA LEU A 14 -2.52 36.21 15.03
C LEU A 14 -1.42 35.62 14.13
N CYS A 15 -0.32 36.33 13.93
CA CYS A 15 0.84 35.83 13.19
C CYS A 15 1.44 34.58 13.85
N PHE A 16 1.57 34.57 15.18
CA PHE A 16 2.09 33.44 15.93
C PHE A 16 1.19 32.19 15.77
N VAL A 17 -0.14 32.35 15.90
CA VAL A 17 -1.10 31.26 15.65
C VAL A 17 -0.99 30.75 14.22
N PHE A 18 -0.83 31.64 13.22
CA PHE A 18 -0.69 31.25 11.82
C PHE A 18 0.60 30.46 11.56
N ILE A 19 1.72 30.89 12.16
CA ILE A 19 2.99 30.18 12.11
C ILE A 19 2.84 28.80 12.78
N CYS A 20 2.33 28.75 14.01
CA CYS A 20 2.08 27.49 14.72
C CYS A 20 1.18 26.56 13.90
N TYR A 21 0.11 27.07 13.29
CA TYR A 21 -0.76 26.27 12.43
C TYR A 21 0.01 25.70 11.24
N LYS A 22 0.77 26.53 10.50
CA LYS A 22 1.51 26.09 9.32
C LYS A 22 2.61 25.06 9.64
N PHE A 23 3.29 25.18 10.78
CA PHE A 23 4.38 24.29 11.14
C PHE A 23 3.94 23.06 11.95
N LEU A 24 2.93 23.16 12.83
CA LEU A 24 2.44 22.02 13.60
C LEU A 24 1.38 21.17 12.87
N MET A 25 0.49 21.75 12.05
CA MET A 25 -0.55 20.94 11.39
C MET A 25 0.01 19.76 10.59
N PRO A 26 1.05 19.94 9.77
CA PRO A 26 1.63 18.83 9.02
C PRO A 26 2.19 17.72 9.92
N THR A 27 2.64 18.03 11.14
CA THR A 27 3.12 17.03 12.12
C THR A 27 1.98 16.31 12.85
N LEU A 28 0.81 16.94 12.94
CA LEU A 28 -0.38 16.34 13.55
C LEU A 28 -1.21 15.51 12.56
N GLN A 29 -0.76 15.36 11.32
CA GLN A 29 -1.40 14.48 10.34
C GLN A 29 -1.25 13.02 10.76
N MET A 30 -2.34 12.45 11.27
CA MET A 30 -2.42 11.07 11.75
C MET A 30 -3.15 10.18 10.75
N ASN A 31 -2.81 10.25 9.46
CA ASN A 31 -3.56 9.56 8.40
C ASN A 31 -3.58 8.03 8.55
N GLY A 32 -2.49 7.44 9.05
CA GLY A 32 -2.30 5.99 9.10
C GLY A 32 -2.22 5.39 10.50
N ASN A 33 -2.48 6.15 11.57
CA ASN A 33 -2.16 5.74 12.94
C ASN A 33 -3.08 4.62 13.47
N ASN A 34 -4.35 4.66 13.11
CA ASN A 34 -5.37 3.70 13.52
C ASN A 34 -6.35 3.44 12.36
N GLN A 35 -7.19 2.41 12.52
CA GLN A 35 -8.14 1.98 11.49
C GLN A 35 -9.08 3.09 11.03
N LYS A 36 -9.58 3.94 11.94
CA LYS A 36 -10.47 5.06 11.58
C LYS A 36 -9.77 6.05 10.65
N ASN A 37 -8.53 6.42 10.95
CA ASN A 37 -7.77 7.34 10.11
C ASN A 37 -7.40 6.72 8.76
N ILE A 38 -7.02 5.44 8.77
CA ILE A 38 -6.73 4.68 7.54
C ILE A 38 -7.95 4.69 6.63
N LEU A 39 -9.12 4.30 7.15
CA LEU A 39 -10.38 4.30 6.39
C LEU A 39 -10.74 5.68 5.86
N ALA A 40 -10.61 6.73 6.68
CA ALA A 40 -10.86 8.10 6.24
C ALA A 40 -9.93 8.52 5.09
N THR A 41 -8.66 8.11 5.14
CA THR A 41 -7.70 8.38 4.07
C THR A 41 -8.05 7.60 2.81
N ILE A 42 -8.37 6.31 2.93
CA ILE A 42 -8.81 5.49 1.78
C ILE A 42 -10.05 6.11 1.13
N HIS A 43 -11.09 6.46 1.89
CA HIS A 43 -12.27 7.13 1.34
C HIS A 43 -11.93 8.44 0.63
N SER A 44 -11.00 9.23 1.17
CA SER A 44 -10.57 10.49 0.56
C SER A 44 -9.85 10.29 -0.78
N VAL A 45 -9.00 9.26 -0.91
CA VAL A 45 -8.24 9.02 -2.16
C VAL A 45 -9.02 8.22 -3.19
N THR A 46 -10.08 7.52 -2.78
CA THR A 46 -10.92 6.69 -3.66
C THR A 46 -12.18 7.40 -4.15
N ASN A 47 -12.31 8.71 -3.89
CA ASN A 47 -13.52 9.50 -4.16
C ASN A 47 -14.79 8.86 -3.56
N GLY A 48 -14.68 8.32 -2.34
CA GLY A 48 -15.81 7.79 -1.59
C GLY A 48 -16.27 6.39 -2.02
N ALA A 49 -15.31 5.48 -2.31
CA ALA A 49 -15.66 4.10 -2.62
C ALA A 49 -16.61 3.49 -1.58
N LYS A 50 -17.62 2.75 -2.07
CA LYS A 50 -18.74 2.26 -1.24
C LYS A 50 -18.35 1.14 -0.30
N THR A 51 -17.46 0.25 -0.74
CA THR A 51 -17.02 -0.90 0.05
C THR A 51 -15.50 -0.90 0.17
N ILE A 52 -15.03 -0.95 1.42
CA ILE A 52 -13.62 -1.06 1.77
C ILE A 52 -13.49 -2.19 2.79
N ASP A 53 -12.71 -3.22 2.46
CA ASP A 53 -12.36 -4.29 3.38
C ASP A 53 -10.85 -4.29 3.64
N ILE A 54 -10.43 -3.99 4.87
CA ILE A 54 -9.00 -3.98 5.23
C ILE A 54 -8.57 -5.42 5.49
N ILE A 55 -7.73 -5.95 4.61
CA ILE A 55 -7.23 -7.32 4.71
C ILE A 55 -6.08 -7.39 5.71
N LYS A 56 -5.10 -6.48 5.60
CA LYS A 56 -3.88 -6.55 6.41
C LYS A 56 -3.16 -5.22 6.49
N ILE A 57 -2.61 -4.94 7.68
CA ILE A 57 -1.66 -3.86 7.91
C ILE A 57 -0.26 -4.46 8.01
N LEU A 58 0.67 -3.95 7.22
CA LEU A 58 2.04 -4.44 7.08
C LEU A 58 3.03 -3.30 7.35
N ASP A 59 3.72 -3.39 8.48
CA ASP A 59 4.75 -2.41 8.86
C ASP A 59 6.15 -2.93 8.46
N ILE A 60 6.88 -2.14 7.66
CA ILE A 60 8.22 -2.44 7.14
C ILE A 60 9.15 -1.25 7.41
N GLY A 61 9.79 -1.26 8.57
CA GLY A 61 10.56 -0.11 9.07
C GLY A 61 9.62 1.08 9.33
N ASN A 62 9.91 2.23 8.73
CA ASN A 62 9.07 3.43 8.86
C ASN A 62 7.92 3.46 7.84
N ASP A 63 7.66 2.39 7.10
CA ASP A 63 6.62 2.35 6.08
C ASP A 63 5.50 1.41 6.52
N ARG A 64 4.26 1.86 6.37
CA ARG A 64 3.05 1.08 6.64
C ARG A 64 2.30 0.91 5.34
N PHE A 65 2.13 -0.33 4.91
CA PHE A 65 1.30 -0.68 3.77
C PHE A 65 0.01 -1.30 4.30
N VAL A 66 -1.13 -0.75 3.91
CA VAL A 66 -2.43 -1.34 4.23
C VAL A 66 -2.97 -1.94 2.95
N ALA A 67 -3.08 -3.26 2.93
CA ALA A 67 -3.73 -4.02 1.87
C ALA A 67 -5.24 -4.04 2.15
N TYR A 68 -6.02 -3.67 1.16
CA TYR A 68 -7.48 -3.64 1.26
C TYR A 68 -8.15 -4.03 -0.06
N LEU A 69 -9.43 -4.35 0.00
CA LEU A 69 -10.29 -4.47 -1.16
C LEU A 69 -11.14 -3.21 -1.29
N GLN A 70 -11.19 -2.66 -2.48
CA GLN A 70 -12.14 -1.63 -2.86
C GLN A 70 -13.09 -2.22 -3.89
N ASN A 71 -14.36 -2.42 -3.53
CA ASN A 71 -15.32 -3.10 -4.41
C ASN A 71 -14.76 -4.45 -4.93
N ASN A 72 -14.20 -5.26 -4.04
CA ASN A 72 -13.51 -6.53 -4.34
C ASN A 72 -12.24 -6.44 -5.20
N THR A 73 -11.79 -5.24 -5.58
CA THR A 73 -10.53 -5.06 -6.29
C THR A 73 -9.38 -4.93 -5.29
N PRO A 74 -8.34 -5.77 -5.37
CA PRO A 74 -7.15 -5.65 -4.54
C PRO A 74 -6.46 -4.29 -4.72
N SER A 75 -6.14 -3.61 -3.61
CA SER A 75 -5.51 -2.28 -3.62
C SER A 75 -4.64 -2.11 -2.37
N TYR A 76 -3.72 -1.15 -2.40
CA TYR A 76 -2.98 -0.79 -1.20
C TYR A 76 -2.80 0.72 -1.04
N ILE A 77 -2.63 1.12 0.22
CA ILE A 77 -2.28 2.48 0.59
C ILE A 77 -1.01 2.46 1.44
N HIS A 78 -0.13 3.42 1.19
CA HIS A 78 1.18 3.53 1.82
C HIS A 78 1.24 4.78 2.70
N PHE A 79 1.69 4.58 3.93
CA PHE A 79 1.99 5.63 4.87
C PHE A 79 3.46 5.61 5.30
N LYS A 80 4.02 6.78 5.59
CA LYS A 80 5.35 6.96 6.17
C LYS A 80 5.24 7.45 7.61
N LYS A 81 5.92 6.75 8.52
CA LYS A 81 6.10 7.17 9.91
C LYS A 81 7.08 8.35 9.99
N ASP A 82 6.65 9.42 10.64
CA ASP A 82 7.48 10.57 10.93
C ASP A 82 8.26 10.41 12.25
N ASN A 83 9.07 11.43 12.58
CA ASN A 83 9.98 11.40 13.72
C ASN A 83 9.26 11.42 15.08
N ILE A 84 7.99 11.83 15.13
CA ILE A 84 7.18 11.82 16.35
C ILE A 84 6.25 10.60 16.41
N GLY A 85 6.33 9.72 15.41
CA GLY A 85 5.66 8.42 15.37
C GLY A 85 4.31 8.41 14.66
N ASN A 86 3.89 9.52 14.03
CA ASN A 86 2.66 9.60 13.25
C ASN A 86 2.87 9.10 11.82
N TYR A 87 1.83 8.49 11.24
CA TYR A 87 1.84 7.98 9.88
C TYR A 87 1.14 8.95 8.93
N LYS A 88 1.91 9.49 7.98
CA LYS A 88 1.44 10.38 6.92
C LYS A 88 1.19 9.61 5.64
N PHE A 89 0.14 9.95 4.92
CA PHE A 89 -0.14 9.37 3.60
C PHE A 89 1.00 9.69 2.62
N LEU A 90 1.44 8.70 1.85
CA LEU A 90 2.45 8.86 0.80
C LEU A 90 1.84 8.67 -0.59
N ASN A 91 1.33 7.47 -0.86
CA ASN A 91 0.66 7.14 -2.11
C ASN A 91 -0.35 6.00 -1.90
N ALA A 92 -1.15 5.75 -2.93
CA ALA A 92 -2.00 4.57 -3.03
C ALA A 92 -1.88 4.04 -4.46
N GLU A 93 -1.93 2.71 -4.60
CA GLU A 93 -2.09 2.08 -5.89
C GLU A 93 -3.35 1.24 -5.87
N PHE A 94 -4.13 1.39 -6.93
CA PHE A 94 -5.38 0.72 -7.11
C PHE A 94 -5.19 -0.36 -8.13
N GLY A 95 -5.72 -1.54 -7.83
CA GLY A 95 -5.71 -2.59 -8.81
C GLY A 95 -6.53 -2.22 -10.03
N SER A 96 -6.09 -2.66 -11.21
CA SER A 96 -6.86 -2.49 -12.44
C SER A 96 -7.83 -3.66 -12.59
N ASN A 97 -9.13 -3.37 -12.69
CA ASN A 97 -10.03 -4.24 -13.42
C ASN A 97 -9.83 -3.88 -14.89
N TYR A 98 -9.05 -4.67 -15.65
CA TYR A 98 -8.91 -4.38 -17.08
C TYR A 98 -10.30 -4.46 -17.74
N GLU A 99 -10.68 -3.47 -18.56
CA GLU A 99 -12.00 -3.43 -19.22
C GLU A 99 -12.27 -4.68 -20.09
N SER A 100 -11.21 -5.37 -20.53
CA SER A 100 -11.28 -6.68 -21.18
C SER A 100 -11.79 -7.83 -20.28
N ASP A 101 -11.98 -7.59 -18.98
CA ASP A 101 -12.28 -8.60 -17.96
C ASP A 101 -13.69 -8.47 -17.37
N ILE A 102 -14.49 -7.50 -17.84
CA ILE A 102 -15.85 -7.22 -17.36
C ILE A 102 -16.80 -8.43 -17.59
N ASN A 103 -16.47 -9.32 -18.52
CA ASN A 103 -17.32 -10.44 -18.92
C ASN A 103 -16.81 -11.83 -18.49
N ASN A 104 -15.83 -11.94 -17.58
CA ASN A 104 -15.28 -13.25 -17.21
C ASN A 104 -14.90 -13.33 -15.72
N GLU A 105 -15.71 -14.04 -14.93
CA GLU A 105 -15.61 -14.12 -13.46
C GLU A 105 -14.35 -14.86 -12.95
N ASN A 106 -13.61 -15.54 -13.84
CA ASN A 106 -12.49 -16.43 -13.51
C ASN A 106 -11.15 -15.97 -14.11
N LYS A 107 -10.75 -14.72 -13.91
CA LYS A 107 -9.40 -14.27 -14.30
C LYS A 107 -8.53 -13.96 -13.10
N ILE A 108 -7.39 -14.65 -13.02
CA ILE A 108 -6.40 -14.53 -11.95
C ILE A 108 -6.00 -13.07 -11.72
N ASN A 109 -5.89 -12.27 -12.78
CA ASN A 109 -5.42 -10.87 -12.71
C ASN A 109 -6.39 -9.92 -11.99
N SER A 110 -7.70 -10.22 -11.94
CA SER A 110 -8.66 -9.42 -11.16
C SER A 110 -8.75 -9.93 -9.71
N ASN A 111 -8.51 -11.22 -9.48
CA ASN A 111 -8.67 -11.86 -8.19
C ASN A 111 -7.40 -11.89 -7.34
N LEU A 112 -6.24 -11.73 -7.97
CA LEU A 112 -4.92 -11.64 -7.36
C LEU A 112 -4.16 -10.53 -8.08
N GLN A 113 -3.70 -9.54 -7.31
CA GLN A 113 -2.80 -8.51 -7.81
C GLN A 113 -1.53 -8.45 -6.98
N ASP A 114 -0.45 -8.08 -7.66
CA ASP A 114 0.84 -7.90 -7.04
C ASP A 114 1.37 -6.50 -7.31
N PHE A 115 1.91 -5.89 -6.27
CA PHE A 115 2.40 -4.52 -6.29
C PHE A 115 3.87 -4.52 -5.90
N ALA A 116 4.73 -4.01 -6.78
CA ALA A 116 6.14 -3.80 -6.46
C ALA A 116 6.26 -2.62 -5.49
N LEU A 117 6.64 -2.90 -4.24
CA LEU A 117 6.80 -1.85 -3.24
C LEU A 117 8.08 -1.05 -3.51
N PRO A 118 8.13 0.24 -3.09
CA PRO A 118 9.28 1.10 -3.32
C PRO A 118 10.61 0.47 -2.88
N ILE A 119 11.59 0.42 -3.80
CA ILE A 119 12.93 -0.08 -3.53
C ILE A 119 13.65 0.90 -2.60
N LYS A 120 14.16 0.39 -1.49
CA LYS A 120 14.97 1.14 -0.54
C LYS A 120 16.45 0.87 -0.78
N TYR A 121 17.31 1.80 -0.39
CA TYR A 121 18.77 1.67 -0.53
C TYR A 121 19.45 1.82 0.82
N LYS A 122 20.59 1.12 1.00
CA LYS A 122 21.49 1.30 2.14
C LYS A 122 22.93 1.27 1.60
N ASN A 123 23.67 2.37 1.81
CA ASN A 123 25.03 2.54 1.29
C ASN A 123 25.10 2.27 -0.22
N ASP A 124 24.21 2.92 -0.99
CA ASP A 124 24.06 2.78 -2.46
C ASP A 124 23.75 1.38 -2.99
N LYS A 125 23.50 0.42 -2.11
CA LYS A 125 23.07 -0.94 -2.48
C LYS A 125 21.56 -1.06 -2.34
N PRO A 126 20.85 -1.58 -3.37
CA PRO A 126 19.43 -1.83 -3.27
C PRO A 126 19.16 -2.90 -2.20
N LEU A 127 18.17 -2.63 -1.35
CA LEU A 127 17.61 -3.63 -0.44
C LEU A 127 16.73 -4.61 -1.24
N PRO A 128 16.45 -5.80 -0.68
CA PRO A 128 15.61 -6.80 -1.36
C PRO A 128 14.29 -6.22 -1.84
N LEU A 129 13.91 -6.54 -3.08
CA LEU A 129 12.63 -6.14 -3.65
C LEU A 129 11.51 -6.81 -2.86
N LYS A 130 10.47 -6.05 -2.53
CA LYS A 130 9.28 -6.56 -1.86
C LYS A 130 8.09 -6.41 -2.78
N ILE A 131 7.37 -7.50 -2.96
CA ILE A 131 6.15 -7.54 -3.77
C ILE A 131 5.01 -7.83 -2.81
N LEU A 132 4.02 -6.94 -2.77
CA LEU A 132 2.80 -7.11 -2.02
C LEU A 132 1.77 -7.82 -2.90
N VAL A 133 1.42 -9.04 -2.54
CA VAL A 133 0.39 -9.82 -3.23
C VAL A 133 -0.89 -9.76 -2.41
N ILE A 134 -1.98 -9.41 -3.06
CA ILE A 134 -3.29 -9.23 -2.46
C ILE A 134 -4.32 -10.02 -3.28
N THR A 135 -5.12 -10.83 -2.59
CA THR A 135 -6.22 -11.58 -3.19
C THR A 135 -7.57 -11.11 -2.70
N ASN A 136 -8.60 -11.28 -3.53
CA ASN A 136 -9.99 -11.01 -3.17
C ASN A 136 -10.75 -12.29 -2.78
N HIS A 137 -12.06 -12.16 -2.57
CA HIS A 137 -12.94 -13.27 -2.17
C HIS A 137 -13.13 -14.34 -3.24
N PHE A 138 -12.86 -14.04 -4.51
CA PHE A 138 -13.06 -14.94 -5.65
C PHE A 138 -11.76 -15.65 -6.08
N ASN A 139 -10.68 -15.47 -5.33
CA ASN A 139 -9.39 -16.06 -5.66
C ASN A 139 -9.41 -17.59 -5.62
N THR A 140 -9.02 -18.19 -6.74
CA THR A 140 -8.83 -19.64 -6.92
C THR A 140 -7.37 -20.08 -6.80
N VAL A 141 -6.43 -19.14 -6.75
CA VAL A 141 -5.00 -19.44 -6.62
C VAL A 141 -4.70 -19.91 -5.20
N SER A 142 -4.17 -21.12 -5.07
CA SER A 142 -3.69 -21.67 -3.80
C SER A 142 -2.19 -21.43 -3.58
N LYS A 143 -1.44 -21.20 -4.67
CA LYS A 143 0.01 -21.01 -4.61
C LYS A 143 0.48 -20.11 -5.74
N LEU A 144 1.37 -19.18 -5.38
CA LEU A 144 2.07 -18.30 -6.30
C LEU A 144 3.57 -18.61 -6.22
N SER A 145 4.17 -18.88 -7.37
CA SER A 145 5.62 -18.98 -7.54
C SER A 145 6.11 -17.75 -8.30
N VAL A 146 7.04 -17.00 -7.71
CA VAL A 146 7.66 -15.83 -8.35
C VAL A 146 9.15 -16.10 -8.53
N ARG A 147 9.61 -15.99 -9.77
CA ARG A 147 11.01 -16.17 -10.13
C ARG A 147 11.57 -14.86 -10.66
N LEU A 148 12.76 -14.51 -10.20
CA LEU A 148 13.51 -13.38 -10.71
C LEU A 148 14.29 -13.80 -11.97
N VAL A 149 13.93 -13.22 -13.10
CA VAL A 149 14.62 -13.42 -14.39
C VAL A 149 15.80 -12.44 -14.46
N ASN A 150 16.96 -12.89 -14.95
CA ASN A 150 18.24 -12.16 -15.06
C ASN A 150 19.00 -11.84 -13.76
N ALA A 151 18.47 -12.22 -12.59
CA ALA A 151 19.26 -12.41 -11.39
C ALA A 151 19.62 -13.90 -11.24
N THR A 152 20.38 -14.28 -10.21
CA THR A 152 20.90 -15.63 -9.95
C THR A 152 19.84 -16.73 -9.69
N GLY A 153 18.65 -16.65 -10.30
CA GLY A 153 17.65 -17.73 -10.35
C GLY A 153 16.85 -17.94 -9.07
N SER A 154 16.73 -16.94 -8.18
CA SER A 154 15.92 -17.11 -6.97
C SER A 154 14.43 -17.21 -7.32
N THR A 155 13.83 -18.31 -6.89
CA THR A 155 12.38 -18.55 -6.95
C THR A 155 11.84 -18.56 -5.54
N GLU A 156 10.87 -17.71 -5.27
CA GLU A 156 10.13 -17.68 -4.02
C GLU A 156 8.72 -18.23 -4.25
N LYS A 157 8.26 -19.08 -3.35
CA LYS A 157 6.92 -19.68 -3.40
C LYS A 157 6.13 -19.25 -2.19
N VAL A 158 4.88 -18.84 -2.41
CA VAL A 158 3.98 -18.40 -1.36
C VAL A 158 2.64 -19.09 -1.51
N GLU A 159 2.20 -19.72 -0.43
CA GLU A 159 0.85 -20.28 -0.32
C GLU A 159 -0.18 -19.18 -0.09
N ILE A 160 -1.36 -19.33 -0.67
CA ILE A 160 -2.46 -18.37 -0.67
C ILE A 160 -3.74 -19.10 -0.28
N LYS A 161 -4.61 -18.44 0.47
CA LYS A 161 -5.90 -19.04 0.85
C LYS A 161 -6.89 -18.85 -0.30
N VAL A 162 -7.44 -19.95 -0.78
CA VAL A 162 -8.52 -19.96 -1.78
C VAL A 162 -9.81 -19.43 -1.14
N GLY A 163 -10.58 -18.66 -1.90
CA GLY A 163 -11.89 -18.12 -1.51
C GLY A 163 -11.87 -17.13 -0.34
N LYS A 164 -10.68 -16.67 0.08
CA LYS A 164 -10.51 -15.74 1.20
C LYS A 164 -9.50 -14.66 0.87
N PRO A 165 -9.83 -13.37 1.10
CA PRO A 165 -8.89 -12.29 0.91
C PRO A 165 -7.64 -12.51 1.75
N THR A 166 -6.48 -12.35 1.12
CA THR A 166 -5.19 -12.56 1.75
C THR A 166 -4.21 -11.51 1.26
N ALA A 167 -3.34 -11.02 2.14
CA ALA A 167 -2.24 -10.15 1.77
C ALA A 167 -0.92 -10.71 2.30
N LYS A 168 0.08 -10.85 1.41
CA LYS A 168 1.40 -11.38 1.73
C LYS A 168 2.51 -10.59 1.03
N ILE A 169 3.66 -10.54 1.69
CA ILE A 169 4.88 -9.96 1.11
C ILE A 169 5.75 -11.10 0.60
N ILE A 170 6.12 -11.04 -0.67
CA ILE A 170 7.19 -11.84 -1.27
C ILE A 170 8.44 -10.98 -1.26
N THR A 171 9.54 -11.50 -0.71
CA THR A 171 10.82 -10.78 -0.67
C THR A 171 11.79 -11.44 -1.64
N MET A 172 12.16 -10.73 -2.70
CA MET A 172 13.10 -11.21 -3.70
C MET A 172 14.50 -10.71 -3.36
N TYR A 173 15.35 -11.62 -2.90
CA TYR A 173 16.75 -11.33 -2.63
C TYR A 173 17.55 -11.30 -3.94
N LYS A 174 18.58 -10.46 -4.01
CA LYS A 174 19.49 -10.31 -5.17
C LYS A 174 18.85 -9.67 -6.42
N ALA A 175 17.81 -8.86 -6.25
CA ALA A 175 17.32 -7.99 -7.31
C ALA A 175 18.41 -6.99 -7.74
N THR A 176 18.77 -7.01 -9.03
CA THR A 176 19.57 -5.98 -9.70
C THR A 176 18.68 -4.82 -10.15
N ASN A 177 19.28 -3.69 -10.56
CA ASN A 177 18.51 -2.51 -11.02
C ASN A 177 17.59 -2.81 -12.21
N ALA A 178 17.94 -3.79 -13.03
CA ALA A 178 17.06 -4.35 -14.06
C ALA A 178 16.70 -5.79 -13.65
N PHE A 179 15.40 -6.04 -13.48
CA PHE A 179 14.87 -7.38 -13.22
C PHE A 179 13.57 -7.59 -13.97
N SER A 180 13.23 -8.85 -14.25
CA SER A 180 11.90 -9.25 -14.69
C SER A 180 11.38 -10.33 -13.75
N LEU A 181 10.05 -10.41 -13.62
CA LEU A 181 9.36 -11.34 -12.74
C LEU A 181 8.60 -12.35 -13.60
N GLU A 182 8.95 -13.62 -13.48
CA GLU A 182 8.17 -14.73 -14.02
C GLU A 182 7.26 -15.25 -12.90
N LYS A 183 5.95 -15.29 -13.15
CA LYS A 183 4.94 -15.76 -12.19
C LYS A 183 4.33 -17.05 -12.70
N ARG A 184 3.99 -17.94 -11.77
CA ARG A 184 3.21 -19.15 -12.02
C ARG A 184 2.17 -19.31 -10.94
N TYR A 185 0.94 -19.60 -11.33
CA TYR A 185 -0.20 -19.73 -10.42
C TYR A 185 -0.69 -21.18 -10.41
N PHE A 186 -0.97 -21.69 -9.22
CA PHE A 186 -1.48 -23.06 -9.06
C PHE A 186 -2.80 -23.05 -8.30
N ASP A 187 -3.73 -23.91 -8.72
CA ASP A 187 -4.99 -24.17 -8.02
C ASP A 187 -4.77 -25.04 -6.77
N GLU A 188 -5.85 -25.33 -6.03
CA GLU A 188 -5.80 -26.16 -4.81
C GLU A 188 -5.37 -27.61 -5.04
N HIS A 189 -5.46 -28.10 -6.29
CA HIS A 189 -4.98 -29.43 -6.68
C HIS A 189 -3.52 -29.42 -7.18
N GLY A 190 -2.88 -28.25 -7.19
CA GLY A 190 -1.51 -28.08 -7.65
C GLY A 190 -1.35 -28.04 -9.17
N LYS A 191 -2.44 -27.93 -9.93
CA LYS A 191 -2.41 -27.73 -11.37
C LYS A 191 -2.07 -26.26 -11.66
N GLN A 192 -1.16 -26.03 -12.60
CA GLN A 192 -0.86 -24.68 -13.08
C GLN A 192 -2.06 -24.14 -13.89
N ILE A 193 -2.45 -22.89 -13.64
CA ILE A 193 -3.68 -22.28 -14.20
C ILE A 193 -3.41 -21.01 -15.01
N ASP A 194 -2.16 -20.78 -15.42
CA ASP A 194 -1.69 -19.66 -16.23
C ASP A 194 -0.74 -20.06 -17.37
#